data_AF-A0A2E0R2E5-F1
#
_entry.id   AF-A0A2E0R2E5-F1
#
_cell.length_a   1.000
_cell.length_b   1.000
_cell.length_c   1.000
_cell.angle_alpha   90.00
_cell.angle_beta   90.00
_cell.angle_gamma   90.00
#
_symmetry.space_group_name_H-M   'P 1'
#
loop_
_entity.id
_entity.type
_entity.pdbx_description
1 polymer ?
#
loop_
_entity_poly.entity_id
_entity_poly.type
_entity_poly.pdbx_seq_one_letter_code
_entity_poly.pdbx_strand_id
1 'polypeptide(L)'
;MIELKNDGLEFSFPEIKEELRVLVKKYAESVLPSILSENRKKVLASFYRNRADFQSLIDDRRGKLKKLLKELRAEDIEKVILERGMDTLPHMFSCDVQLQRTLRLPDDEKTYPLPPGLDAFPLRHVDDFENTVPAHWLLRGGVIMPMYQAEAMWLNFVDRYPCAVKVGAGKVNAISGEEWKSGLGSETQDYMVVPGQPWLDGFSVAKGEIRQFVAMPLGKGYSVEEQITGEARWGGLQLQVYPMKADYYFKTHVKNKIPYSLEPLLPMLLPDLKQLICYGSDMIDFSGERAFSESNVDEMVLAEGGRMQQEIYEDPHGVDCWDQETTSRCFVHLCNALDWRAITGANPPQAPVTAKEYESAGLPWFDYYRDDLAVLEGSKTLAELKSIAGKDKEVFGSTGFDVPLGKVPEVVTCSEKKRPGVVREW
;
A
#
# COMPACT_ATOMS: atom_id res chain seq x y z
N MET A 1 -4.10 -5.45 -12.98
CA MET A 1 -4.48 -4.23 -13.74
C MET A 1 -4.13 -3.02 -12.90
N ILE A 2 -3.75 -1.89 -13.52
CA ILE A 2 -3.42 -0.65 -12.80
C ILE A 2 -4.36 0.45 -13.30
N GLU A 3 -5.06 1.13 -12.40
CA GLU A 3 -5.96 2.24 -12.71
C GLU A 3 -5.56 3.51 -11.94
N LEU A 4 -5.78 4.68 -12.53
CA LEU A 4 -5.68 5.96 -11.83
C LEU A 4 -7.00 6.27 -11.11
N LYS A 5 -6.96 6.40 -9.79
CA LYS A 5 -8.13 6.78 -8.95
C LYS A 5 -7.73 7.84 -7.93
N ASN A 6 -8.36 9.01 -8.00
CA ASN A 6 -8.13 10.13 -7.07
C ASN A 6 -6.64 10.47 -6.90
N ASP A 7 -5.91 10.62 -8.02
CA ASP A 7 -4.46 10.86 -8.06
C ASP A 7 -3.60 9.77 -7.36
N GLY A 8 -4.16 8.57 -7.17
CA GLY A 8 -3.45 7.36 -6.74
C GLY A 8 -3.46 6.26 -7.79
N LEU A 9 -2.61 5.25 -7.60
CA LEU A 9 -2.51 4.05 -8.43
C LEU A 9 -3.19 2.88 -7.72
N GLU A 10 -4.29 2.36 -8.28
CA GLU A 10 -4.93 1.15 -7.78
C GLU A 10 -4.40 -0.08 -8.55
N PHE A 11 -3.73 -0.99 -7.85
CA PHE A 11 -3.25 -2.27 -8.39
C PHE A 11 -4.27 -3.36 -8.05
N SER A 12 -5.02 -3.83 -9.05
CA SER A 12 -6.10 -4.82 -8.89
C SER A 12 -5.76 -6.21 -9.43
N PHE A 13 -6.22 -7.24 -8.71
CA PHE A 13 -5.97 -8.67 -8.96
C PHE A 13 -7.28 -9.47 -8.97
N PRO A 14 -8.15 -9.28 -9.99
CA PRO A 14 -9.45 -9.95 -10.05
C PRO A 14 -9.36 -11.48 -10.14
N GLU A 15 -8.26 -12.03 -10.65
CA GLU A 15 -8.04 -13.47 -10.79
C GLU A 15 -8.01 -14.18 -9.43
N ILE A 16 -7.41 -13.55 -8.42
CA ILE A 16 -7.35 -14.05 -7.03
C ILE A 16 -8.75 -14.27 -6.45
N LYS A 17 -9.72 -13.42 -6.80
CA LYS A 17 -11.11 -13.57 -6.36
C LYS A 17 -11.72 -14.87 -6.87
N GLU A 18 -11.48 -15.20 -8.13
CA GLU A 18 -12.01 -16.43 -8.74
C GLU A 18 -11.33 -17.68 -8.18
N GLU A 19 -10.02 -17.61 -7.93
CA GLU A 19 -9.28 -18.68 -7.24
C GLU A 19 -9.83 -18.94 -5.82
N LEU A 20 -10.08 -17.87 -5.06
CA LEU A 20 -10.68 -17.97 -3.73
C LEU A 20 -12.10 -18.55 -3.77
N ARG A 21 -12.92 -18.16 -4.76
CA ARG A 21 -14.24 -18.80 -4.98
C ARG A 21 -14.11 -20.30 -5.16
N VAL A 22 -13.16 -20.75 -5.98
CA VAL A 22 -12.92 -22.18 -6.23
C VAL A 22 -12.44 -22.89 -4.96
N LEU A 23 -11.56 -22.26 -4.18
CA LEU A 23 -11.06 -22.82 -2.91
C LEU A 23 -12.16 -22.94 -1.86
N VAL A 24 -13.01 -21.92 -1.71
CA VAL A 24 -14.19 -21.96 -0.83
C VAL A 24 -15.12 -23.10 -1.24
N LYS A 25 -15.39 -23.27 -2.53
CA LYS A 25 -16.22 -24.36 -3.05
C LYS A 25 -15.61 -25.74 -2.73
N LYS A 26 -14.33 -25.95 -3.04
CA LYS A 26 -13.62 -27.20 -2.73
C LYS A 26 -13.64 -27.51 -1.24
N TYR A 27 -13.49 -26.49 -0.39
CA TYR A 27 -13.57 -26.68 1.06
C TYR A 27 -14.99 -27.09 1.49
N ALA A 28 -16.02 -26.43 0.97
CA ALA A 28 -17.41 -26.79 1.26
C ALA A 28 -17.71 -28.24 0.89
N GLU A 29 -17.31 -28.67 -0.31
CA GLU A 29 -17.42 -30.06 -0.78
C GLU A 29 -16.68 -31.04 0.15
N SER A 30 -15.55 -30.63 0.74
CA SER A 30 -14.76 -31.48 1.64
C SER A 30 -15.37 -31.65 3.04
N VAL A 31 -16.04 -30.63 3.59
CA VAL A 31 -16.58 -30.66 4.96
C VAL A 31 -18.02 -31.14 5.02
N LEU A 32 -18.78 -30.97 3.94
CA LEU A 32 -20.20 -31.31 3.89
C LEU A 32 -20.51 -32.77 4.30
N PRO A 33 -19.77 -33.81 3.85
CA PRO A 33 -20.03 -35.19 4.28
C PRO A 33 -19.90 -35.39 5.79
N SER A 34 -18.90 -34.75 6.41
CA SER A 34 -18.69 -34.82 7.86
C SER A 34 -19.86 -34.20 8.62
N ILE A 35 -20.30 -33.01 8.19
CA ILE A 35 -21.42 -32.27 8.80
C ILE A 35 -22.72 -33.08 8.68
N LEU A 36 -22.97 -33.71 7.53
CA LEU A 36 -24.16 -34.53 7.30
C LEU A 36 -24.17 -35.82 8.13
N SER A 37 -23.01 -36.32 8.54
CA SER A 37 -22.88 -37.50 9.39
C SER A 37 -23.16 -37.24 10.88
N GLU A 38 -23.24 -35.97 11.29
CA GLU A 38 -23.49 -35.60 12.68
C GLU A 38 -24.86 -36.06 13.17
N ASN A 39 -24.98 -36.33 14.48
CA ASN A 39 -26.27 -36.60 15.10
C ASN A 39 -27.11 -35.31 15.19
N ARG A 40 -27.83 -35.01 14.12
CA ARG A 40 -28.67 -33.81 13.98
C ARG A 40 -29.63 -33.60 15.15
N LYS A 41 -30.23 -34.67 15.68
CA LYS A 41 -31.15 -34.57 16.84
C LYS A 41 -30.43 -34.04 18.08
N LYS A 42 -29.21 -34.51 18.34
CA LYS A 42 -28.38 -34.08 19.46
C LYS A 42 -27.93 -32.63 19.29
N VAL A 43 -27.46 -32.26 18.10
CA VAL A 43 -26.99 -30.90 17.78
C VAL A 43 -28.12 -29.89 17.91
N LEU A 44 -29.28 -30.16 17.31
CA LEU A 44 -30.46 -29.28 17.43
C LEU A 44 -30.94 -29.15 18.89
N ALA A 45 -30.92 -30.25 19.66
CA ALA A 45 -31.28 -30.20 21.08
C ALA A 45 -30.33 -29.32 21.92
N SER A 46 -29.02 -29.35 21.61
CA SER A 46 -28.03 -28.44 22.20
C SER A 46 -28.34 -27.00 21.83
N PHE A 47 -28.50 -26.73 20.53
CA PHE A 47 -28.76 -25.39 19.99
C PHE A 47 -29.99 -24.72 20.63
N TYR A 48 -31.12 -25.43 20.72
CA TYR A 48 -32.34 -24.89 21.33
C TYR A 48 -32.20 -24.56 22.82
N ARG A 49 -31.33 -25.28 23.52
CA ARG A 49 -31.13 -25.12 24.97
C ARG A 49 -30.19 -23.98 25.29
N ASN A 50 -29.17 -23.77 24.47
CA ASN A 50 -28.03 -22.91 24.80
C ASN A 50 -28.14 -21.48 24.23
N ARG A 51 -29.16 -21.19 23.40
CA ARG A 51 -29.33 -19.87 22.73
C ARG A 51 -30.51 -19.08 23.30
N ALA A 52 -30.20 -18.02 24.04
CA ALA A 52 -31.20 -17.16 24.68
C ALA A 52 -32.06 -16.38 23.67
N ASP A 53 -31.48 -15.97 22.54
CA ASP A 53 -32.17 -15.33 21.42
C ASP A 53 -33.17 -16.26 20.72
N PHE A 54 -32.88 -17.56 20.64
CA PHE A 54 -33.84 -18.55 20.15
C PHE A 54 -35.00 -18.75 21.14
N GLN A 55 -34.70 -18.73 22.44
CA GLN A 55 -35.70 -18.88 23.50
C GLN A 55 -36.59 -17.65 23.68
N SER A 56 -36.15 -16.46 23.27
CA SER A 56 -36.96 -15.23 23.34
C SER A 56 -37.92 -15.06 22.16
N LEU A 57 -37.84 -15.90 21.12
CA LEU A 57 -38.77 -15.88 19.99
C LEU A 57 -40.20 -16.24 20.42
N ILE A 58 -41.20 -15.56 19.85
CA ILE A 58 -42.63 -15.88 19.98
C ILE A 58 -42.89 -17.33 19.52
N ASP A 59 -43.78 -18.06 20.20
CA ASP A 59 -43.98 -19.50 20.01
C ASP A 59 -44.27 -19.92 18.55
N ASP A 60 -45.05 -19.13 17.79
CA ASP A 60 -45.29 -19.37 16.36
C ASP A 60 -43.99 -19.32 15.53
N ARG A 61 -43.16 -18.29 15.74
CA ARG A 61 -41.85 -18.15 15.06
C ARG A 61 -40.91 -19.27 15.48
N ARG A 62 -40.86 -19.59 16.78
CA ARG A 62 -40.04 -20.68 17.32
C ARG A 62 -40.46 -22.04 16.74
N GLY A 63 -41.77 -22.29 16.60
CA GLY A 63 -42.32 -23.50 15.99
C GLY A 63 -41.95 -23.65 14.51
N LYS A 64 -42.11 -22.57 13.74
CA LYS A 64 -41.70 -22.50 12.32
C LYS A 64 -40.21 -22.77 12.15
N LEU A 65 -39.38 -22.17 13.01
CA LEU A 65 -37.92 -22.33 12.95
C LEU A 65 -37.47 -23.75 13.30
N LYS A 66 -38.08 -24.37 14.31
CA LYS A 66 -37.84 -25.79 14.64
C LYS A 66 -38.20 -26.73 13.50
N LYS A 67 -39.26 -26.42 12.74
CA LYS A 67 -39.65 -27.20 11.57
C LYS A 67 -38.60 -27.05 10.47
N LEU A 68 -38.23 -25.82 10.14
CA LEU A 68 -37.24 -25.50 9.11
C LEU A 68 -35.88 -26.16 9.39
N LEU A 69 -35.37 -26.06 10.62
CA LEU A 69 -34.10 -26.67 11.02
C LEU A 69 -34.13 -28.21 11.03
N LYS A 70 -35.30 -28.84 11.20
CA LYS A 70 -35.43 -30.30 11.07
C LYS A 70 -35.39 -30.75 9.61
N GLU A 71 -35.97 -29.94 8.72
CA GLU A 71 -36.13 -30.21 7.28
C GLU A 71 -34.93 -29.75 6.44
N LEU A 72 -33.84 -29.26 7.07
CA LEU A 72 -32.60 -28.85 6.40
C LEU A 72 -32.04 -29.93 5.47
N ARG A 73 -31.87 -29.58 4.19
CA ARG A 73 -31.26 -30.46 3.19
C ARG A 73 -29.76 -30.20 3.08
N ALA A 74 -29.07 -31.06 2.35
CA ALA A 74 -27.62 -30.90 2.12
C ALA A 74 -27.32 -29.60 1.38
N GLU A 75 -28.16 -29.24 0.41
CA GLU A 75 -28.01 -28.03 -0.41
C GLU A 75 -28.16 -26.76 0.45
N ASP A 76 -29.01 -26.80 1.47
CA ASP A 76 -29.21 -25.66 2.38
C ASP A 76 -27.97 -25.44 3.26
N ILE A 77 -27.31 -26.53 3.69
CA ILE A 77 -26.07 -26.49 4.49
C ILE A 77 -24.90 -26.04 3.61
N GLU A 78 -24.75 -26.62 2.43
CA GLU A 78 -23.71 -26.25 1.47
C GLU A 78 -23.80 -24.77 1.09
N LYS A 79 -25.01 -24.27 0.80
CA LYS A 79 -25.25 -22.86 0.49
C LYS A 79 -24.74 -21.94 1.59
N VAL A 80 -25.02 -22.24 2.86
CA VAL A 80 -24.54 -21.39 3.98
C VAL A 80 -23.03 -21.47 4.16
N ILE A 81 -22.42 -22.63 3.92
CA ILE A 81 -20.95 -22.75 3.96
C ILE A 81 -20.31 -21.89 2.86
N LEU A 82 -20.89 -21.92 1.65
CA LEU A 82 -20.45 -21.10 0.52
C LEU A 82 -20.65 -19.61 0.82
N GLU A 83 -21.83 -19.19 1.25
CA GLU A 83 -22.14 -17.80 1.63
C GLU A 83 -21.19 -17.31 2.71
N ARG A 84 -20.98 -18.11 3.78
CA ARG A 84 -20.01 -17.78 4.83
C ARG A 84 -18.59 -17.63 4.29
N GLY A 85 -18.16 -18.55 3.42
CA GLY A 85 -16.85 -18.45 2.80
C GLY A 85 -16.70 -17.17 1.98
N MET A 86 -17.71 -16.84 1.17
CA MET A 86 -17.74 -15.61 0.37
C MET A 86 -17.75 -14.34 1.22
N ASP A 87 -18.51 -14.30 2.31
CA ASP A 87 -18.60 -13.15 3.23
C ASP A 87 -17.29 -12.87 3.98
N THR A 88 -16.41 -13.87 4.06
CA THR A 88 -15.08 -13.70 4.68
C THR A 88 -14.03 -13.17 3.72
N LEU A 89 -14.34 -13.11 2.43
CA LEU A 89 -13.42 -12.58 1.42
C LEU A 89 -13.42 -11.06 1.43
N PRO A 90 -12.31 -10.42 1.04
CA PRO A 90 -12.26 -8.97 0.84
C PRO A 90 -13.27 -8.50 -0.21
N HIS A 91 -13.79 -7.28 -0.02
CA HIS A 91 -14.67 -6.65 -1.00
C HIS A 91 -13.93 -6.26 -2.29
N MET A 92 -12.65 -5.93 -2.17
CA MET A 92 -11.78 -5.56 -3.28
C MET A 92 -10.45 -6.31 -3.16
N PHE A 93 -9.87 -6.67 -4.30
CA PHE A 93 -8.62 -7.41 -4.39
C PHE A 93 -7.54 -6.49 -4.95
N SER A 94 -7.27 -5.41 -4.22
CA SER A 94 -6.36 -4.36 -4.67
C SER A 94 -5.45 -3.82 -3.58
N CYS A 95 -4.40 -3.13 -4.02
CA CYS A 95 -3.55 -2.28 -3.19
C CYS A 95 -3.41 -0.93 -3.90
N ASP A 96 -3.70 0.15 -3.17
CA ASP A 96 -3.65 1.50 -3.70
C ASP A 96 -2.36 2.16 -3.21
N VAL A 97 -1.63 2.81 -4.12
CA VAL A 97 -0.40 3.55 -3.83
C VAL A 97 -0.62 5.02 -4.15
N GLN A 98 -0.43 5.90 -3.19
CA GLN A 98 -0.51 7.34 -3.38
C GLN A 98 0.86 7.98 -3.15
N LEU A 99 1.25 8.87 -4.07
CA LEU A 99 2.50 9.62 -3.99
C LEU A 99 2.18 10.95 -3.31
N GLN A 100 2.70 11.14 -2.11
CA GLN A 100 2.30 12.22 -1.22
C GLN A 100 3.40 13.26 -1.08
N ARG A 101 2.99 14.53 -1.06
CA ARG A 101 3.83 15.69 -0.77
C ARG A 101 4.11 15.76 0.72
N THR A 102 5.30 16.22 1.07
CA THR A 102 5.70 16.43 2.46
C THR A 102 6.74 17.55 2.58
N LEU A 103 7.02 17.96 3.81
CA LEU A 103 8.09 18.89 4.11
C LEU A 103 9.45 18.22 3.83
N ARG A 104 10.31 18.91 3.09
CA ARG A 104 11.71 18.49 2.96
C ARG A 104 12.44 18.68 4.28
N LEU A 105 13.06 17.61 4.76
CA LEU A 105 13.86 17.65 5.97
C LEU A 105 15.22 18.32 5.73
N PRO A 106 15.76 19.02 6.73
CA PRO A 106 17.16 19.45 6.70
C PRO A 106 18.10 18.28 6.50
N ASP A 107 19.15 18.48 5.72
CA ASP A 107 20.19 17.49 5.44
C ASP A 107 21.44 17.84 6.26
N ASP A 108 21.25 17.89 7.58
CA ASP A 108 22.20 18.37 8.57
C ASP A 108 22.76 17.25 9.47
N GLU A 109 22.64 16.00 9.00
CA GLU A 109 23.03 14.79 9.71
C GLU A 109 22.22 14.50 11.00
N LYS A 110 21.20 15.29 11.35
CA LYS A 110 20.26 14.89 12.41
C LYS A 110 19.21 13.93 11.87
N THR A 111 18.72 13.05 12.74
CA THR A 111 17.59 12.16 12.44
C THR A 111 16.32 12.77 13.02
N TYR A 112 15.31 12.95 12.18
CA TYR A 112 14.08 13.64 12.52
C TYR A 112 12.86 12.69 12.63
N PRO A 113 11.84 13.04 13.41
CA PRO A 113 10.52 12.41 13.32
C PRO A 113 9.84 12.65 11.95
N LEU A 114 8.76 11.90 11.68
CA LEU A 114 8.06 11.90 10.40
C LEU A 114 7.25 13.20 10.20
N PRO A 115 7.45 13.97 9.12
CA PRO A 115 6.56 15.06 8.75
C PRO A 115 5.20 14.52 8.24
N PRO A 116 4.10 15.28 8.36
CA PRO A 116 2.80 14.89 7.83
C PRO A 116 2.82 14.89 6.30
N GLY A 117 1.95 14.07 5.71
CA GLY A 117 1.50 14.28 4.34
C GLY A 117 0.70 15.57 4.20
N LEU A 118 0.90 16.26 3.09
CA LEU A 118 0.22 17.51 2.76
C LEU A 118 -0.93 17.24 1.78
N ASP A 119 -0.62 16.68 0.63
CA ASP A 119 -1.53 16.35 -0.46
C ASP A 119 -0.88 15.36 -1.44
N ALA A 120 -1.68 14.69 -2.26
CA ALA A 120 -1.17 13.80 -3.30
C ALA A 120 -0.60 14.59 -4.48
N PHE A 121 0.48 14.10 -5.08
CA PHE A 121 0.93 14.57 -6.39
C PHE A 121 -0.07 14.18 -7.47
N PRO A 122 -0.34 15.05 -8.46
CA PRO A 122 -1.21 14.71 -9.56
C PRO A 122 -0.52 13.68 -10.45
N LEU A 123 -1.27 12.64 -10.82
CA LEU A 123 -0.79 11.59 -11.72
C LEU A 123 -1.57 11.64 -13.03
N ARG A 124 -0.87 11.47 -14.16
CA ARG A 124 -1.50 11.36 -15.48
C ARG A 124 -0.87 10.23 -16.28
N HIS A 125 -1.61 9.60 -17.18
CA HIS A 125 -1.03 8.59 -18.06
C HIS A 125 -0.01 9.24 -18.99
N VAL A 126 1.13 8.57 -19.20
CA VAL A 126 2.13 9.04 -20.18
C VAL A 126 1.52 9.07 -21.58
N ASP A 127 0.67 8.09 -21.90
CA ASP A 127 0.08 7.89 -23.22
C ASP A 127 -0.86 9.05 -23.64
N ASP A 128 -1.36 9.83 -22.67
CA ASP A 128 -2.18 11.03 -22.94
C ASP A 128 -1.35 12.18 -23.53
N PHE A 129 -0.02 12.08 -23.51
CA PHE A 129 0.91 13.15 -23.85
C PHE A 129 1.97 12.71 -24.87
N GLU A 130 1.62 11.79 -25.76
CA GLU A 130 2.50 11.22 -26.80
C GLU A 130 3.35 12.23 -27.58
N ASN A 131 2.88 13.48 -27.70
CA ASN A 131 3.54 14.52 -28.48
C ASN A 131 4.42 15.47 -27.65
N THR A 132 4.35 15.42 -26.32
CA THR A 132 5.06 16.34 -25.41
C THR A 132 5.98 15.64 -24.41
N VAL A 133 5.84 14.33 -24.24
CA VAL A 133 6.75 13.51 -23.43
C VAL A 133 7.87 12.90 -24.27
N PRO A 134 9.03 12.57 -23.66
CA PRO A 134 10.10 11.87 -24.36
C PRO A 134 9.66 10.52 -24.93
N ALA A 135 10.15 10.16 -26.12
CA ALA A 135 9.78 8.91 -26.79
C ALA A 135 10.07 7.65 -25.96
N HIS A 136 11.12 7.66 -25.14
CA HIS A 136 11.44 6.53 -24.25
C HIS A 136 10.46 6.38 -23.09
N TRP A 137 9.70 7.42 -22.72
CA TRP A 137 8.61 7.30 -21.74
C TRP A 137 7.45 6.50 -22.33
N LEU A 138 7.06 6.80 -23.58
CA LEU A 138 6.00 6.06 -24.28
C LEU A 138 6.35 4.58 -24.47
N LEU A 139 7.62 4.28 -24.80
CA LEU A 139 8.09 2.89 -24.91
C LEU A 139 8.01 2.14 -23.57
N ARG A 140 8.13 2.84 -22.43
CA ARG A 140 8.05 2.25 -21.09
C ARG A 140 6.62 2.20 -20.56
N GLY A 141 5.76 3.13 -21.00
CA GLY A 141 4.43 3.36 -20.45
C GLY A 141 4.47 3.87 -19.00
N GLY A 142 3.32 3.83 -18.35
CA GLY A 142 3.15 4.23 -16.95
C GLY A 142 2.53 5.61 -16.79
N VAL A 143 2.92 6.31 -15.73
CA VAL A 143 2.36 7.61 -15.37
C VAL A 143 3.43 8.67 -15.23
N ILE A 144 3.04 9.93 -15.37
CA ILE A 144 3.90 11.09 -15.13
C ILE A 144 3.42 11.84 -13.90
N MET A 145 4.37 12.45 -13.17
CA MET A 145 4.07 13.39 -12.09
C MET A 145 5.05 14.57 -12.07
N PRO A 146 4.62 15.76 -11.62
CA PRO A 146 5.48 16.92 -11.46
C PRO A 146 6.13 16.96 -10.07
N MET A 147 7.42 17.25 -10.00
CA MET A 147 8.10 17.63 -8.76
C MET A 147 9.03 18.80 -9.00
N TYR A 148 9.07 19.78 -8.09
CA TYR A 148 10.11 20.80 -8.14
C TYR A 148 11.45 20.22 -7.73
N GLN A 149 12.54 20.79 -8.23
CA GLN A 149 13.87 20.47 -7.75
C GLN A 149 13.96 20.71 -6.24
N ALA A 150 14.49 19.72 -5.54
CA ALA A 150 14.61 19.65 -4.09
C ALA A 150 13.26 19.63 -3.33
N GLU A 151 12.17 19.19 -3.97
CA GLU A 151 10.91 18.83 -3.30
C GLU A 151 10.96 17.40 -2.77
N ALA A 152 10.34 17.15 -1.61
CA ALA A 152 10.29 15.85 -0.97
C ALA A 152 8.95 15.14 -1.19
N MET A 153 8.98 13.81 -1.15
CA MET A 153 7.79 12.97 -1.28
C MET A 153 7.85 11.74 -0.37
N TRP A 154 6.71 11.07 -0.22
CA TRP A 154 6.60 9.74 0.38
C TRP A 154 5.51 8.92 -0.31
N LEU A 155 5.47 7.62 -0.04
CA LEU A 155 4.48 6.67 -0.57
C LEU A 155 3.53 6.24 0.53
N ASN A 156 2.24 6.50 0.34
CA ASN A 156 1.17 5.98 1.19
C ASN A 156 0.55 4.73 0.57
N PHE A 157 0.43 3.66 1.35
CA PHE A 157 -0.19 2.41 0.91
C PHE A 157 -1.55 2.23 1.58
N VAL A 158 -2.56 1.93 0.78
CA VAL A 158 -3.91 1.57 1.26
C VAL A 158 -4.20 0.17 0.78
N ASP A 159 -4.35 -0.77 1.72
CA ASP A 159 -4.68 -2.13 1.39
C ASP A 159 -6.18 -2.35 1.27
N ARG A 160 -6.54 -3.20 0.30
CA ARG A 160 -7.82 -3.89 0.28
C ARG A 160 -7.62 -5.41 0.22
N TYR A 161 -6.41 -5.84 -0.16
CA TYR A 161 -5.91 -7.19 -0.12
C TYR A 161 -4.41 -7.21 0.25
N PRO A 162 -3.92 -8.17 1.06
CA PRO A 162 -2.51 -8.21 1.44
C PRO A 162 -1.58 -8.34 0.23
N CYS A 163 -0.56 -7.49 0.16
CA CYS A 163 0.38 -7.45 -0.95
C CYS A 163 1.81 -7.22 -0.45
N ALA A 164 2.78 -7.74 -1.21
CA ALA A 164 4.16 -7.29 -1.15
C ALA A 164 4.37 -6.16 -2.18
N VAL A 165 4.94 -5.04 -1.74
CA VAL A 165 5.20 -3.86 -2.58
C VAL A 165 6.69 -3.63 -2.69
N LYS A 166 7.18 -3.66 -3.93
CA LYS A 166 8.58 -3.42 -4.29
C LYS A 166 8.73 -2.02 -4.89
N VAL A 167 9.66 -1.25 -4.34
CA VAL A 167 9.90 0.15 -4.71
C VAL A 167 11.36 0.32 -5.13
N GLY A 168 11.58 1.04 -6.23
CA GLY A 168 12.91 1.36 -6.70
C GLY A 168 12.98 2.74 -7.32
N ALA A 169 14.14 3.38 -7.22
CA ALA A 169 14.44 4.65 -7.86
C ALA A 169 15.72 4.47 -8.67
N GLY A 170 15.71 4.89 -9.93
CA GLY A 170 16.82 4.65 -10.85
C GLY A 170 17.20 3.16 -11.00
N LYS A 171 16.21 2.26 -10.97
CA LYS A 171 16.43 0.79 -10.95
C LYS A 171 17.30 0.31 -9.79
N VAL A 172 17.38 1.06 -8.70
CA VAL A 172 17.95 0.59 -7.43
C VAL A 172 16.81 0.44 -6.43
N ASN A 173 16.76 -0.70 -5.75
CA ASN A 173 15.71 -1.00 -4.80
C ASN A 173 15.85 -0.14 -3.54
N ALA A 174 14.75 0.49 -3.10
CA ALA A 174 14.78 1.45 -2.01
C ALA A 174 14.96 0.82 -0.61
N ILE A 175 14.80 -0.50 -0.49
CA ILE A 175 14.92 -1.22 0.78
C ILE A 175 16.28 -1.91 0.88
N SER A 176 16.66 -2.69 -0.13
CA SER A 176 17.90 -3.47 -0.14
C SER A 176 19.10 -2.70 -0.68
N GLY A 177 18.90 -1.65 -1.49
CA GLY A 177 19.98 -0.96 -2.20
C GLY A 177 20.57 -1.75 -3.37
N GLU A 178 20.03 -2.93 -3.68
CA GLU A 178 20.47 -3.73 -4.81
C GLU A 178 19.86 -3.25 -6.13
N GLU A 179 20.52 -3.62 -7.24
CA GLU A 179 19.94 -3.44 -8.57
C GLU A 179 18.57 -4.12 -8.69
N TRP A 180 17.65 -3.47 -9.39
CA TRP A 180 16.30 -3.94 -9.61
C TRP A 180 16.30 -5.26 -10.39
N LYS A 181 15.93 -6.33 -9.69
CA LYS A 181 15.69 -7.66 -10.27
C LYS A 181 14.19 -7.95 -10.37
N SER A 182 13.79 -8.83 -11.28
CA SER A 182 12.44 -9.37 -11.32
C SER A 182 12.20 -10.31 -10.13
N GLY A 183 10.98 -10.32 -9.60
CA GLY A 183 10.64 -11.14 -8.43
C GLY A 183 11.02 -10.47 -7.12
N LEU A 184 10.69 -11.15 -6.03
CA LEU A 184 11.00 -10.73 -4.66
C LEU A 184 12.29 -11.38 -4.18
N GLY A 185 13.10 -10.64 -3.43
CA GLY A 185 14.32 -11.15 -2.83
C GLY A 185 14.03 -12.14 -1.70
N SER A 186 14.56 -13.36 -1.82
CA SER A 186 14.41 -14.42 -0.82
C SER A 186 15.52 -14.41 0.24
N GLU A 187 16.75 -14.06 -0.15
CA GLU A 187 17.91 -13.99 0.77
C GLU A 187 17.97 -12.62 1.47
N THR A 188 17.74 -11.56 0.70
CA THR A 188 17.65 -10.18 1.18
C THR A 188 16.27 -9.65 0.81
N GLN A 189 15.46 -9.31 1.81
CA GLN A 189 14.13 -8.75 1.57
C GLN A 189 14.27 -7.39 0.88
N ASP A 190 13.62 -7.24 -0.27
CA ASP A 190 13.66 -6.05 -1.12
C ASP A 190 12.27 -5.44 -1.34
N TYR A 191 11.33 -5.75 -0.46
CA TYR A 191 9.93 -5.35 -0.53
C TYR A 191 9.36 -5.07 0.86
N MET A 192 8.17 -4.49 0.87
CA MET A 192 7.39 -4.19 2.06
C MET A 192 6.10 -5.02 2.06
N VAL A 193 5.67 -5.47 3.23
CA VAL A 193 4.41 -6.21 3.39
C VAL A 193 3.31 -5.26 3.79
N VAL A 194 2.29 -5.11 2.96
CA VAL A 194 1.12 -4.25 3.21
C VAL A 194 -0.06 -5.15 3.63
N PRO A 195 -0.79 -4.86 4.73
CA PRO A 195 -0.82 -3.61 5.50
C PRO A 195 0.25 -3.41 6.59
N GLY A 196 1.10 -4.40 6.87
CA GLY A 196 2.08 -4.31 7.97
C GLY A 196 2.99 -3.07 7.92
N GLN A 197 3.35 -2.66 6.70
CA GLN A 197 4.08 -1.45 6.35
C GLN A 197 3.13 -0.48 5.60
N PRO A 198 2.52 0.49 6.27
CA PRO A 198 1.55 1.40 5.67
C PRO A 198 2.15 2.48 4.76
N TRP A 199 3.46 2.75 4.83
CA TRP A 199 4.10 3.79 4.01
C TRP A 199 5.62 3.63 3.86
N LEU A 200 6.21 4.43 2.97
CA LEU A 200 7.66 4.58 2.76
C LEU A 200 8.03 6.04 2.44
N ASP A 201 8.84 6.69 3.27
CA ASP A 201 9.27 8.09 3.04
C ASP A 201 10.64 8.22 2.35
N GLY A 202 11.39 7.13 2.18
CA GLY A 202 12.76 7.20 1.70
C GLY A 202 13.48 5.88 1.48
N PHE A 203 14.80 5.99 1.31
CA PHE A 203 15.74 4.88 1.17
C PHE A 203 16.10 4.30 2.54
N SER A 204 16.04 2.98 2.72
CA SER A 204 16.39 2.31 3.99
C SER A 204 17.90 2.18 4.14
N VAL A 205 18.49 3.06 4.96
CA VAL A 205 19.94 3.15 5.15
C VAL A 205 20.42 2.42 6.40
N ALA A 206 19.59 2.33 7.44
CA ALA A 206 19.91 1.58 8.65
C ALA A 206 18.63 1.15 9.37
N LYS A 207 18.80 0.35 10.42
CA LYS A 207 17.68 -0.10 11.26
C LYS A 207 16.95 1.10 11.87
N GLY A 208 15.68 1.27 11.48
CA GLY A 208 14.85 2.37 11.96
C GLY A 208 15.21 3.74 11.37
N GLU A 209 16.10 3.80 10.36
CA GLU A 209 16.53 5.04 9.75
C GLU A 209 16.43 4.97 8.23
N ILE A 210 15.84 6.01 7.65
CA ILE A 210 15.74 6.20 6.20
C ILE A 210 16.28 7.58 5.80
N ARG A 211 16.64 7.74 4.52
CA ARG A 211 16.92 9.04 3.90
C ARG A 211 15.79 9.42 2.95
N GLN A 212 15.18 10.58 3.18
CA GLN A 212 13.98 11.04 2.51
C GLN A 212 14.12 11.05 0.99
N PHE A 213 13.07 10.66 0.26
CA PHE A 213 13.02 10.83 -1.19
C PHE A 213 12.92 12.32 -1.56
N VAL A 214 13.94 12.82 -2.25
CA VAL A 214 13.99 14.22 -2.71
C VAL A 214 14.29 14.28 -4.20
N ALA A 215 13.52 15.09 -4.94
CA ALA A 215 13.67 15.22 -6.38
C ALA A 215 14.92 16.01 -6.78
N MET A 216 15.73 15.46 -7.68
CA MET A 216 16.88 16.14 -8.29
C MET A 216 16.88 15.96 -9.82
N PRO A 217 17.56 16.83 -10.60
CA PRO A 217 17.65 16.63 -12.03
C PRO A 217 18.49 15.39 -12.37
N LEU A 218 18.04 14.60 -13.34
CA LEU A 218 18.80 13.47 -13.89
C LEU A 218 20.10 13.96 -14.55
N GLY A 219 21.17 13.19 -14.47
CA GLY A 219 22.46 13.50 -15.11
C GLY A 219 23.34 14.46 -14.30
N LYS A 220 22.99 14.71 -13.03
CA LYS A 220 23.73 15.60 -12.11
C LYS A 220 24.50 14.85 -11.03
N GLY A 221 24.43 13.51 -11.01
CA GLY A 221 25.19 12.66 -10.11
C GLY A 221 24.62 12.56 -8.69
N TYR A 222 23.35 12.92 -8.50
CA TYR A 222 22.68 12.88 -7.19
C TYR A 222 21.93 11.58 -6.95
N SER A 223 21.41 10.95 -8.00
CA SER A 223 20.58 9.76 -7.85
C SER A 223 21.37 8.59 -7.26
N VAL A 224 20.66 7.67 -6.63
CA VAL A 224 21.26 6.41 -6.15
C VAL A 224 21.89 5.63 -7.31
N GLU A 225 21.23 5.58 -8.47
CA GLU A 225 21.77 4.96 -9.69
C GLU A 225 23.11 5.56 -10.10
N GLU A 226 23.19 6.90 -10.19
CA GLU A 226 24.38 7.60 -10.65
C GLU A 226 25.56 7.42 -9.69
N GLN A 227 25.29 7.36 -8.39
CA GLN A 227 26.33 7.16 -7.38
C GLN A 227 26.87 5.73 -7.37
N ILE A 228 26.03 4.74 -7.68
CA ILE A 228 26.43 3.32 -7.71
C ILE A 228 27.06 2.93 -9.06
N THR A 229 26.46 3.37 -10.16
CA THR A 229 26.79 2.90 -11.52
C THR A 229 27.62 3.91 -12.32
N GLY A 230 27.58 5.19 -11.95
CA GLY A 230 28.12 6.29 -12.76
C GLY A 230 27.26 6.66 -13.97
N GLU A 231 26.11 6.02 -14.15
CA GLU A 231 25.20 6.24 -15.28
C GLU A 231 23.91 6.94 -14.84
N ALA A 232 23.32 7.71 -15.75
CA ALA A 232 22.05 8.41 -15.56
C ALA A 232 21.02 7.91 -16.58
N ARG A 233 20.65 6.63 -16.52
CA ARG A 233 19.77 6.00 -17.53
C ARG A 233 18.31 5.98 -17.10
N TRP A 234 18.05 5.94 -15.80
CA TRP A 234 16.72 5.67 -15.26
C TRP A 234 16.27 6.82 -14.36
N GLY A 235 15.48 7.72 -14.95
CA GLY A 235 14.67 8.68 -14.20
C GLY A 235 13.57 8.01 -13.36
N GLY A 236 12.99 8.79 -12.45
CA GLY A 236 11.75 8.46 -11.75
C GLY A 236 11.77 7.22 -10.84
N LEU A 237 10.57 6.65 -10.64
CA LEU A 237 10.27 5.63 -9.63
C LEU A 237 9.65 4.39 -10.28
N GLN A 238 9.99 3.21 -9.77
CA GLN A 238 9.44 1.93 -10.18
C GLN A 238 8.67 1.32 -9.02
N LEU A 239 7.42 0.95 -9.29
CA LEU A 239 6.53 0.28 -8.36
C LEU A 239 6.16 -1.09 -8.92
N GLN A 240 6.19 -2.12 -8.09
CA GLN A 240 5.64 -3.42 -8.44
C GLN A 240 4.93 -4.04 -7.24
N VAL A 241 3.71 -4.51 -7.47
CA VAL A 241 2.84 -5.08 -6.44
C VAL A 241 2.60 -6.56 -6.73
N TYR A 242 2.76 -7.36 -5.68
CA TYR A 242 2.68 -8.81 -5.66
C TYR A 242 1.55 -9.21 -4.70
N PRO A 243 0.40 -9.72 -5.17
CA PRO A 243 -0.68 -10.11 -4.28
C PRO A 243 -0.30 -11.36 -3.49
N MET A 244 -0.81 -11.51 -2.27
CA MET A 244 -0.76 -12.79 -1.57
C MET A 244 -1.47 -13.88 -2.38
N LYS A 245 -0.89 -15.09 -2.46
CA LYS A 245 -1.52 -16.23 -3.14
C LYS A 245 -2.87 -16.58 -2.52
N ALA A 246 -3.85 -16.89 -3.38
CA ALA A 246 -5.20 -17.23 -2.95
C ALA A 246 -5.23 -18.42 -1.98
N ASP A 247 -4.38 -19.45 -2.18
CA ASP A 247 -4.36 -20.64 -1.34
C ASP A 247 -3.81 -20.34 0.07
N TYR A 248 -2.77 -19.50 0.17
CA TYR A 248 -2.22 -19.06 1.43
C TYR A 248 -3.20 -18.16 2.17
N TYR A 249 -3.81 -17.19 1.48
CA TYR A 249 -4.86 -16.33 2.04
C TYR A 249 -6.04 -17.18 2.54
N PHE A 250 -6.49 -18.14 1.75
CA PHE A 250 -7.57 -19.04 2.13
C PHE A 250 -7.24 -19.80 3.43
N LYS A 251 -6.05 -20.40 3.51
CA LYS A 251 -5.62 -21.17 4.69
C LYS A 251 -5.54 -20.31 5.96
N THR A 252 -5.04 -19.08 5.84
CA THR A 252 -4.74 -18.20 6.98
C THR A 252 -5.92 -17.32 7.41
N HIS A 253 -6.73 -16.85 6.47
CA HIS A 253 -7.76 -15.83 6.71
C HIS A 253 -9.20 -16.33 6.55
N VAL A 254 -9.43 -17.41 5.80
CA VAL A 254 -10.78 -17.87 5.41
C VAL A 254 -11.15 -19.20 6.07
N LYS A 255 -10.32 -20.23 5.91
CA LYS A 255 -10.61 -21.62 6.29
C LYS A 255 -11.12 -21.76 7.72
N ASN A 256 -10.46 -21.10 8.68
CA ASN A 256 -10.82 -21.17 10.10
C ASN A 256 -12.10 -20.39 10.47
N LYS A 257 -12.58 -19.50 9.58
CA LYS A 257 -13.82 -18.75 9.75
C LYS A 257 -15.05 -19.48 9.19
N ILE A 258 -14.83 -20.53 8.39
CA ILE A 258 -15.89 -21.40 7.86
C ILE A 258 -16.06 -22.59 8.82
N PRO A 259 -17.24 -22.75 9.46
CA PRO A 259 -17.47 -23.85 10.39
C PRO A 259 -17.27 -25.23 9.76
N TYR A 260 -16.70 -26.15 10.53
CA TYR A 260 -16.52 -27.56 10.16
C TYR A 260 -17.59 -28.48 10.76
N SER A 261 -18.56 -27.93 11.49
CA SER A 261 -19.63 -28.67 12.16
C SER A 261 -21.00 -27.98 11.99
N LEU A 262 -22.09 -28.71 12.29
CA LEU A 262 -23.44 -28.20 12.07
C LEU A 262 -23.83 -27.07 13.05
N GLU A 263 -23.44 -27.17 14.33
CA GLU A 263 -23.90 -26.26 15.39
C GLU A 263 -23.61 -24.77 15.10
N PRO A 264 -22.41 -24.36 14.64
CA PRO A 264 -22.11 -22.96 14.33
C PRO A 264 -22.78 -22.46 13.04
N LEU A 265 -23.29 -23.34 12.17
CA LEU A 265 -24.03 -22.99 10.95
C LEU A 265 -25.51 -22.70 11.24
N LEU A 266 -26.08 -23.31 12.30
CA LEU A 266 -27.50 -23.14 12.64
C LEU A 266 -27.95 -21.68 12.83
N PRO A 267 -27.18 -20.78 13.48
CA PRO A 267 -27.52 -19.36 13.56
C PRO A 267 -27.61 -18.67 12.21
N MET A 268 -26.82 -19.12 11.23
CA MET A 268 -26.70 -18.52 9.89
C MET A 268 -27.79 -19.01 8.95
N LEU A 269 -28.37 -20.17 9.25
CA LEU A 269 -29.54 -20.73 8.57
C LEU A 269 -30.86 -20.09 9.01
N LEU A 270 -30.83 -19.21 10.01
CA LEU A 270 -32.00 -18.44 10.44
C LEU A 270 -32.12 -17.21 9.54
N PRO A 271 -33.32 -16.87 9.05
CA PRO A 271 -33.52 -15.63 8.30
C PRO A 271 -33.00 -14.44 9.11
N ASP A 272 -32.15 -13.61 8.50
CA ASP A 272 -31.65 -12.39 9.11
C ASP A 272 -32.83 -11.50 9.57
N LEU A 273 -32.91 -11.25 10.88
CA LEU A 273 -33.79 -10.23 11.47
C LEU A 273 -33.27 -8.80 11.25
N LYS A 274 -32.31 -8.59 10.34
CA LYS A 274 -31.70 -7.31 10.00
C LYS A 274 -31.40 -7.25 8.50
N GLN A 275 -32.38 -6.83 7.69
CA GLN A 275 -32.13 -6.37 6.32
C GLN A 275 -32.62 -4.94 6.14
N LEU A 276 -31.68 -4.05 5.86
CA LEU A 276 -31.73 -2.80 5.05
C LEU A 276 -30.30 -2.21 5.19
N ILE A 277 -29.48 -1.85 4.20
CA ILE A 277 -29.63 -1.38 2.81
C ILE A 277 -28.31 -1.70 2.06
N CYS A 278 -28.36 -1.78 0.72
CA CYS A 278 -27.21 -1.89 -0.18
C CYS A 278 -27.36 -0.95 -1.39
N TYR A 279 -26.21 -0.45 -1.89
CA TYR A 279 -25.85 0.07 -3.24
C TYR A 279 -26.20 1.49 -3.75
N GLY A 280 -25.21 2.09 -4.43
CA GLY A 280 -25.33 3.04 -5.54
C GLY A 280 -23.98 3.67 -5.98
N SER A 281 -23.60 3.51 -7.26
CA SER A 281 -22.32 3.88 -7.92
C SER A 281 -22.47 4.95 -9.04
N ASP A 282 -21.31 5.45 -9.51
CA ASP A 282 -20.92 5.89 -10.89
C ASP A 282 -20.77 7.39 -11.30
N MET A 283 -19.51 7.74 -11.67
CA MET A 283 -18.90 8.42 -12.85
C MET A 283 -19.58 9.58 -13.60
N ILE A 284 -18.80 10.57 -14.12
CA ILE A 284 -18.70 11.03 -15.56
C ILE A 284 -17.47 11.98 -15.76
N ASP A 285 -16.91 11.89 -16.98
CA ASP A 285 -15.67 12.37 -17.62
C ASP A 285 -15.86 13.62 -18.54
N PHE A 286 -14.80 14.36 -18.94
CA PHE A 286 -14.82 15.33 -20.08
C PHE A 286 -13.41 15.68 -20.65
N SER A 287 -13.29 15.60 -21.99
CA SER A 287 -12.07 15.76 -22.82
C SER A 287 -11.91 17.11 -23.55
N GLY A 288 -10.69 17.49 -23.96
CA GLY A 288 -10.42 18.50 -25.00
C GLY A 288 -8.94 18.62 -25.46
N GLU A 289 -8.70 18.59 -26.77
CA GLU A 289 -7.37 18.60 -27.45
C GLU A 289 -6.85 20.02 -27.84
N ARG A 290 -5.52 20.17 -27.93
CA ARG A 290 -4.82 21.08 -28.89
C ARG A 290 -3.32 20.75 -29.01
N ALA A 291 -2.77 20.94 -30.21
CA ALA A 291 -1.41 20.63 -30.64
C ALA A 291 -0.35 21.69 -30.23
N PHE A 292 0.94 21.29 -30.14
CA PHE A 292 2.14 21.83 -30.83
C PHE A 292 3.47 21.62 -30.06
N SER A 293 4.52 21.28 -30.83
CA SER A 293 5.99 21.34 -30.63
C SER A 293 6.69 20.58 -29.50
N GLU A 294 7.68 19.77 -29.89
CA GLU A 294 8.60 19.00 -29.04
C GLU A 294 9.37 19.88 -28.04
N SER A 295 9.32 19.52 -26.76
CA SER A 295 10.08 20.12 -25.67
C SER A 295 11.11 19.14 -25.11
N ASN A 296 12.32 19.64 -24.85
CA ASN A 296 13.28 18.98 -23.97
C ASN A 296 12.72 19.02 -22.54
N VAL A 297 12.26 17.88 -22.03
CA VAL A 297 11.80 17.74 -20.64
C VAL A 297 13.00 17.52 -19.73
N ASP A 298 13.13 18.31 -18.66
CA ASP A 298 14.12 18.03 -17.62
C ASP A 298 13.61 16.85 -16.77
N GLU A 299 14.11 15.65 -17.07
CA GLU A 299 13.82 14.44 -16.30
C GLU A 299 14.38 14.54 -14.88
N MET A 300 13.59 14.07 -13.91
CA MET A 300 13.95 14.12 -12.50
C MET A 300 14.15 12.70 -11.93
N VAL A 301 14.95 12.62 -10.88
CA VAL A 301 15.28 11.41 -10.10
C VAL A 301 14.96 11.63 -8.63
N LEU A 302 14.88 10.55 -7.87
CA LEU A 302 14.88 10.61 -6.41
C LEU A 302 16.30 10.37 -5.88
N ALA A 303 16.75 11.27 -5.02
CA ALA A 303 18.02 11.22 -4.32
C ALA A 303 17.80 11.16 -2.81
N GLU A 304 18.87 10.83 -2.08
CA GLU A 304 18.86 10.75 -0.62
C GLU A 304 18.90 12.14 0.02
N GLY A 305 17.81 12.52 0.68
CA GLY A 305 17.69 13.76 1.46
C GLY A 305 18.05 13.60 2.94
N GLY A 306 17.41 14.44 3.77
CA GLY A 306 17.54 14.42 5.22
C GLY A 306 17.09 13.11 5.85
N ARG A 307 17.59 12.83 7.06
CA ARG A 307 17.33 11.56 7.77
C ARG A 307 16.06 11.63 8.60
N MET A 308 15.32 10.53 8.63
CA MET A 308 14.21 10.36 9.56
C MET A 308 14.11 8.98 10.17
N GLN A 309 13.43 8.92 11.32
CA GLN A 309 13.13 7.70 12.03
C GLN A 309 11.95 6.99 11.35
N GLN A 310 12.25 5.91 10.63
CA GLN A 310 11.24 5.03 10.05
C GLN A 310 11.75 3.59 10.06
N GLU A 311 10.94 2.68 10.60
CA GLU A 311 11.21 1.25 10.57
C GLU A 311 10.64 0.62 9.29
N ILE A 312 11.38 -0.34 8.72
CA ILE A 312 10.89 -1.24 7.68
C ILE A 312 10.78 -2.64 8.27
N TYR A 313 9.61 -3.26 8.17
CA TYR A 313 9.32 -4.52 8.83
C TYR A 313 9.68 -5.75 7.97
N GLU A 314 10.18 -6.79 8.64
CA GLU A 314 10.38 -8.13 8.09
C GLU A 314 9.05 -8.78 7.71
N ASP A 315 9.04 -9.55 6.61
CA ASP A 315 7.88 -10.31 6.18
C ASP A 315 7.56 -11.46 7.17
N PRO A 316 6.43 -11.41 7.89
CA PRO A 316 6.06 -12.47 8.83
C PRO A 316 5.51 -13.73 8.14
N HIS A 317 5.27 -13.71 6.83
CA HIS A 317 4.66 -14.79 6.06
C HIS A 317 5.67 -15.59 5.23
N GLY A 318 6.78 -14.95 4.85
CA GLY A 318 7.80 -15.51 3.99
C GLY A 318 7.48 -15.34 2.50
N VAL A 319 8.53 -15.21 1.70
CA VAL A 319 8.45 -14.82 0.28
C VAL A 319 7.55 -15.72 -0.58
N ASP A 320 7.45 -17.01 -0.23
CA ASP A 320 6.69 -18.00 -0.98
C ASP A 320 5.16 -17.78 -0.93
N CYS A 321 4.68 -16.99 0.03
CA CYS A 321 3.25 -16.68 0.14
C CYS A 321 2.76 -15.66 -0.91
N TRP A 322 3.68 -14.94 -1.56
CA TRP A 322 3.36 -13.93 -2.57
C TRP A 322 3.33 -14.53 -3.97
N ASP A 323 2.37 -14.11 -4.78
CA ASP A 323 2.29 -14.49 -6.19
C ASP A 323 3.30 -13.67 -6.99
N GLN A 324 4.31 -14.35 -7.53
CA GLN A 324 5.37 -13.75 -8.33
C GLN A 324 5.09 -13.85 -9.84
N GLU A 325 4.00 -14.53 -10.24
CA GLU A 325 3.56 -14.66 -11.63
C GLU A 325 2.54 -13.56 -11.95
N THR A 326 1.50 -13.42 -11.11
CA THR A 326 0.40 -12.45 -11.31
C THR A 326 0.72 -11.10 -10.66
N THR A 327 1.72 -10.40 -11.19
CA THR A 327 2.20 -9.12 -10.63
C THR A 327 1.82 -7.95 -11.53
N SER A 328 1.77 -6.75 -10.95
CA SER A 328 1.52 -5.52 -11.72
C SER A 328 2.62 -4.50 -11.43
N ARG A 329 3.17 -3.91 -12.48
CA ARG A 329 4.29 -2.96 -12.41
C ARG A 329 3.89 -1.62 -13.02
N CYS A 330 4.18 -0.53 -12.31
CA CYS A 330 4.05 0.83 -12.83
C CYS A 330 5.42 1.51 -12.86
N PHE A 331 5.70 2.22 -13.95
CA PHE A 331 6.75 3.23 -13.96
C PHE A 331 6.10 4.59 -13.67
N VAL A 332 6.68 5.35 -12.76
CA VAL A 332 6.30 6.73 -12.49
C VAL A 332 7.45 7.61 -12.97
N HIS A 333 7.22 8.34 -14.05
CA HIS A 333 8.18 9.30 -14.56
C HIS A 333 8.03 10.62 -13.81
N LEU A 334 9.16 11.25 -13.53
CA LEU A 334 9.21 12.52 -12.82
C LEU A 334 9.70 13.58 -13.80
N CYS A 335 8.94 14.65 -13.93
CA CYS A 335 9.36 15.86 -14.64
C CYS A 335 9.53 17.00 -13.65
N ASN A 336 10.35 17.99 -14.02
CA ASN A 336 10.36 19.25 -13.30
C ASN A 336 8.97 19.88 -13.35
N ALA A 337 8.43 20.31 -12.22
CA ALA A 337 7.13 20.97 -12.15
C ALA A 337 7.03 22.22 -13.05
N LEU A 338 8.16 22.85 -13.39
CA LEU A 338 8.23 23.96 -14.35
C LEU A 338 7.86 23.52 -15.79
N ASP A 339 8.11 22.26 -16.14
CA ASP A 339 7.78 21.68 -17.45
C ASP A 339 6.36 21.12 -17.51
N TRP A 340 5.70 20.95 -16.36
CA TRP A 340 4.38 20.31 -16.25
C TRP A 340 3.34 20.93 -17.19
N ARG A 341 3.34 22.26 -17.32
CA ARG A 341 2.41 22.96 -18.20
C ARG A 341 2.75 22.77 -19.66
N ALA A 342 4.03 22.68 -20.01
CA ALA A 342 4.45 22.38 -21.37
C ALA A 342 4.03 20.95 -21.77
N ILE A 343 4.12 20.01 -20.83
CA ILE A 343 3.74 18.61 -21.06
C ILE A 343 2.22 18.44 -21.12
N THR A 344 1.51 18.94 -20.11
CA THR A 344 0.10 18.58 -19.86
C THR A 344 -0.91 19.67 -20.25
N GLY A 345 -0.45 20.88 -20.54
CA GLY A 345 -1.29 22.06 -20.70
C GLY A 345 -1.89 22.63 -19.40
N ALA A 346 -1.80 21.91 -18.27
CA ALA A 346 -2.28 22.33 -16.97
C ALA A 346 -1.16 22.98 -16.12
N ASN A 347 -1.51 23.91 -15.22
CA ASN A 347 -0.52 24.41 -14.26
C ASN A 347 -0.16 23.30 -13.26
N PRO A 348 1.10 23.24 -12.77
CA PRO A 348 1.41 22.41 -11.61
C PRO A 348 0.56 22.88 -10.43
N PRO A 349 0.08 21.97 -9.57
CA PRO A 349 -0.95 22.29 -8.59
C PRO A 349 -0.52 23.35 -7.59
N GLN A 350 0.65 23.17 -6.95
CA GLN A 350 1.14 24.05 -5.89
C GLN A 350 2.67 24.08 -5.87
N ALA A 351 3.25 25.19 -5.40
CA ALA A 351 4.68 25.28 -5.13
C ALA A 351 5.07 24.44 -3.89
N PRO A 352 6.35 24.04 -3.75
CA PRO A 352 6.82 23.27 -2.59
C PRO A 352 6.61 24.07 -1.29
N VAL A 353 6.21 23.38 -0.23
CA VAL A 353 6.05 24.00 1.08
C VAL A 353 7.43 24.36 1.66
N THR A 354 7.60 25.62 2.03
CA THR A 354 8.82 26.08 2.70
C THR A 354 8.78 25.76 4.20
N ALA A 355 9.95 25.60 4.81
CA ALA A 355 10.08 25.44 6.27
C ALA A 355 9.33 26.53 7.06
N LYS A 356 9.38 27.78 6.58
CA LYS A 356 8.70 28.91 7.21
C LYS A 356 7.17 28.81 7.12
N GLU A 357 6.63 28.40 5.97
CA GLU A 357 5.18 28.19 5.81
C GLU A 357 4.71 27.04 6.70
N TYR A 358 5.48 25.97 6.75
CA TYR A 358 5.21 24.83 7.62
C TYR A 358 5.18 25.21 9.10
N GLU A 359 6.20 25.95 9.57
CA GLU A 359 6.26 26.47 10.95
C GLU A 359 5.07 27.37 11.28
N SER A 360 4.66 28.21 10.32
CA SER A 360 3.53 29.12 10.47
C SER A 360 2.20 28.34 10.53
N ALA A 361 2.11 27.18 9.88
CA ALA A 361 0.95 26.31 9.93
C ALA A 361 0.84 25.53 11.26
N GLY A 362 1.94 25.39 12.00
CA GLY A 362 1.93 24.73 13.32
C GLY A 362 1.62 23.23 13.26
N LEU A 363 1.92 22.56 12.14
CA LEU A 363 1.63 21.15 11.94
C LEU A 363 2.58 20.25 12.77
N PRO A 364 2.06 19.19 13.42
CA PRO A 364 2.88 18.27 14.20
C PRO A 364 3.71 17.34 13.32
N TRP A 365 4.74 16.76 13.90
CA TRP A 365 5.46 15.60 13.38
C TRP A 365 5.08 14.35 14.15
N PHE A 366 5.51 13.18 13.67
CA PHE A 366 5.06 11.90 14.19
C PHE A 366 6.23 10.97 14.55
N ASP A 367 6.09 10.29 15.69
CA ASP A 367 6.90 9.14 16.07
C ASP A 367 6.02 7.90 15.97
N TYR A 368 6.25 7.06 14.95
CA TYR A 368 5.50 5.83 14.75
C TYR A 368 6.34 4.61 15.11
N TYR A 369 5.76 3.69 15.86
CA TYR A 369 6.38 2.40 16.15
C TYR A 369 5.37 1.26 16.16
N ARG A 370 5.89 0.06 15.90
CA ARG A 370 5.22 -1.23 16.13
C ARG A 370 6.10 -2.09 17.00
N ASP A 371 5.48 -2.89 17.87
CA ASP A 371 6.18 -3.84 18.74
C ASP A 371 5.88 -5.31 18.39
N ASP A 372 5.07 -5.54 17.36
CA ASP A 372 4.59 -6.86 16.95
C ASP A 372 5.31 -7.45 15.72
N LEU A 373 6.16 -6.67 15.05
CA LEU A 373 6.92 -7.07 13.87
C LEU A 373 8.43 -6.85 14.07
N ALA A 374 9.23 -7.75 13.50
CA ALA A 374 10.69 -7.58 13.46
C ALA A 374 11.06 -6.49 12.45
N VAL A 375 12.16 -5.77 12.72
CA VAL A 375 12.61 -4.61 11.94
C VAL A 375 13.90 -4.98 11.19
N LEU A 376 13.92 -4.71 9.89
CA LEU A 376 15.08 -4.90 9.02
C LEU A 376 16.25 -4.00 9.41
N GLU A 377 17.48 -4.48 9.17
CA GLU A 377 18.72 -3.76 9.52
C GLU A 377 19.06 -2.56 8.61
N GLY A 378 18.34 -2.39 7.50
CA GLY A 378 18.63 -1.40 6.46
C GLY A 378 19.79 -1.81 5.52
N SER A 379 19.97 -1.05 4.44
CA SER A 379 20.98 -1.34 3.41
C SER A 379 22.30 -0.64 3.68
N LYS A 380 23.38 -1.44 3.75
CA LYS A 380 24.75 -0.91 3.78
C LYS A 380 25.12 -0.15 2.51
N THR A 381 24.63 -0.62 1.36
CA THR A 381 24.89 0.03 0.08
C THR A 381 24.28 1.42 0.03
N LEU A 382 23.04 1.58 0.51
CA LEU A 382 22.40 2.90 0.60
C LEU A 382 23.09 3.78 1.65
N ALA A 383 23.48 3.22 2.80
CA ALA A 383 24.19 3.96 3.85
C ALA A 383 25.52 4.60 3.43
N GLU A 384 26.20 4.03 2.43
CA GLU A 384 27.48 4.53 1.91
C GLU A 384 27.32 5.68 0.90
N LEU A 385 26.10 5.96 0.45
CA LEU A 385 25.83 7.00 -0.52
C LEU A 385 25.91 8.39 0.11
N LYS A 386 26.19 9.38 -0.72
CA LYS A 386 26.20 10.78 -0.32
C LYS A 386 24.77 11.32 -0.44
N SER A 387 24.32 11.98 0.61
CA SER A 387 23.11 12.80 0.57
C SER A 387 23.27 14.00 -0.37
N ILE A 388 22.16 14.67 -0.67
CA ILE A 388 22.16 15.89 -1.49
C ILE A 388 23.14 16.94 -0.93
N ALA A 389 23.13 17.19 0.37
CA ALA A 389 24.07 18.12 0.99
C ALA A 389 25.53 17.65 0.89
N GLY A 390 25.77 16.34 0.97
CA GLY A 390 27.09 15.75 0.73
C GLY A 390 27.59 15.99 -0.69
N LYS A 391 26.72 15.78 -1.68
CA LYS A 391 26.99 16.06 -3.10
C LYS A 391 27.19 17.55 -3.38
N ASP A 392 26.38 18.41 -2.79
CA ASP A 392 26.52 19.86 -2.94
C ASP A 392 27.87 20.35 -2.41
N LYS A 393 28.31 19.86 -1.24
CA LYS A 393 29.63 20.20 -0.69
C LYS A 393 30.77 19.78 -1.62
N GLU A 394 30.65 18.63 -2.28
CA GLU A 394 31.63 18.15 -3.25
C GLU A 394 31.70 19.02 -4.50
N VAL A 395 30.54 19.42 -5.04
CA VAL A 395 30.45 20.16 -6.31
C VAL A 395 30.69 21.66 -6.12
N PHE A 396 30.13 22.26 -5.07
CA PHE A 396 30.07 23.70 -4.87
C PHE A 396 30.85 24.20 -3.65
N GLY A 397 31.35 23.31 -2.79
CA GLY A 397 32.03 23.67 -1.55
C GLY A 397 31.09 24.18 -0.44
N SER A 398 29.77 24.11 -0.65
CA SER A 398 28.74 24.53 0.31
C SER A 398 27.47 23.67 0.16
N THR A 399 26.57 23.71 1.14
CA THR A 399 25.28 22.99 1.10
C THR A 399 24.24 23.85 0.40
N GLY A 400 24.31 23.92 -0.93
CA GLY A 400 23.54 24.86 -1.75
C GLY A 400 22.03 24.73 -1.59
N PHE A 401 21.49 23.52 -1.50
CA PHE A 401 20.06 23.27 -1.39
C PHE A 401 19.58 23.05 0.05
N ASP A 402 20.44 23.02 1.07
CA ASP A 402 20.00 22.73 2.44
C ASP A 402 19.26 23.93 3.06
N VAL A 403 18.11 23.68 3.67
CA VAL A 403 17.27 24.72 4.29
C VAL A 403 17.03 24.31 5.74
N PRO A 404 17.60 25.03 6.73
CA PRO A 404 17.43 24.69 8.13
C PRO A 404 16.01 24.96 8.60
N LEU A 405 15.55 24.16 9.57
CA LEU A 405 14.34 24.45 10.34
C LEU A 405 14.66 25.53 11.39
N GLY A 406 13.79 26.53 11.50
CA GLY A 406 13.85 27.58 12.52
C GLY A 406 13.32 27.11 13.88
N LYS A 407 12.26 26.29 13.90
CA LYS A 407 11.68 25.71 15.13
C LYS A 407 11.41 24.22 14.98
N VAL A 408 11.76 23.44 16.01
CA VAL A 408 11.41 22.01 16.11
C VAL A 408 9.89 21.86 16.31
N PRO A 409 9.17 21.16 15.42
CA PRO A 409 7.73 20.93 15.57
C PRO A 409 7.37 20.06 16.78
N GLU A 410 6.11 20.14 17.22
CA GLU A 410 5.57 19.22 18.22
C GLU A 410 5.56 17.80 17.66
N VAL A 411 5.90 16.79 18.47
CA VAL A 411 5.96 15.39 18.05
C VAL A 411 4.82 14.61 18.71
N VAL A 412 3.98 13.99 17.89
CA VAL A 412 2.86 13.15 18.28
C VAL A 412 3.26 11.68 18.13
N THR A 413 3.14 10.90 19.21
CA THR A 413 3.42 9.46 19.15
C THR A 413 2.22 8.68 18.64
N CYS A 414 2.44 7.85 17.61
CA CYS A 414 1.46 6.99 16.97
C CYS A 414 1.86 5.51 17.09
N SER A 415 0.89 4.62 17.30
CA SER A 415 1.15 3.18 17.42
C SER A 415 -0.12 2.36 17.19
N GLU A 416 -0.01 1.19 16.56
CA GLU A 416 -1.14 0.24 16.47
C GLU A 416 -1.51 -0.36 17.85
N LYS A 417 -0.56 -0.43 18.79
CA LYS A 417 -0.76 -0.82 20.21
C LYS A 417 0.10 0.02 21.14
N LYS A 418 -0.37 0.29 22.36
CA LYS A 418 0.37 1.08 23.36
C LYS A 418 1.69 0.41 23.74
N ARG A 419 2.77 1.19 23.86
CA ARG A 419 4.04 0.81 24.52
C ARG A 419 3.72 0.12 25.84
N PRO A 420 4.21 -1.12 26.07
CA PRO A 420 4.11 -1.75 27.39
C PRO A 420 4.69 -0.82 28.46
N GLY A 421 3.85 -0.39 29.42
CA GLY A 421 4.28 0.44 30.56
C GLY A 421 4.00 1.94 30.50
N VAL A 422 3.35 2.47 29.45
CA VAL A 422 2.99 3.91 29.38
C VAL A 422 1.55 4.15 29.81
N VAL A 423 1.37 4.82 30.95
CA VAL A 423 0.08 5.37 31.42
C VAL A 423 0.01 6.85 30.98
N ARG A 424 -1.11 7.29 30.39
CA ARG A 424 -1.31 8.71 30.07
C ARG A 424 -1.35 9.53 31.35
N GLU A 425 -0.61 10.62 31.42
CA GLU A 425 -1.02 11.76 32.23
C GLU A 425 -2.24 12.42 31.58
N TRP A 426 -3.19 12.85 32.42
CA TRP A 426 -4.43 13.50 32.02
C TRP A 426 -4.23 14.98 31.76
#